data_AF-A0A7V5U318-F1
#
_entry.id   AF-A0A7V5U318-F1
#
_cell.length_a   1.000
_cell.length_b   1.000
_cell.length_c   1.000
_cell.angle_alpha   90.00
_cell.angle_beta   90.00
_cell.angle_gamma   90.00
#
_symmetry.space_group_name_H-M   'P 1'
#
loop_
_entity.id
_entity.type
_entity.pdbx_description
1 polymer ?
#
loop_
_entity_poly.entity_id
_entity_poly.type
_entity_poly.pdbx_seq_one_letter_code
_entity_poly.pdbx_strand_id
1 'polypeptide(L)'
;MAPALSPLGLLYGGLMRLRRWAYARGLQPSYRPRAFVISVGNLSLGGEGKTPLVCSLARFLKEKGLRVAILSRGYRGRARGVVFASRGTGPLE
;
A
#
# COMPACT_ATOMS: atom_id res chain seq x y z
N MET A 1 1.43 -22.70 22.58
CA MET A 1 1.05 -23.36 21.30
C MET A 1 1.79 -22.70 20.12
N ALA A 2 3.12 -22.69 20.13
CA ALA A 2 3.94 -21.90 19.20
C ALA A 2 4.96 -22.65 18.30
N PRO A 3 5.33 -23.94 18.50
CA PRO A 3 6.41 -24.53 17.70
C PRO A 3 5.96 -25.13 16.35
N ALA A 4 4.66 -25.35 16.12
CA ALA A 4 4.18 -26.03 14.90
C ALA A 4 4.12 -25.12 13.66
N LEU A 5 4.05 -23.79 13.83
CA LEU A 5 4.04 -22.82 12.72
C LEU A 5 5.43 -22.21 12.42
N SER A 6 6.42 -22.48 13.27
CA SER A 6 7.79 -21.99 13.14
C SER A 6 8.47 -22.35 11.81
N PRO A 7 8.38 -23.59 11.28
CA PRO A 7 9.03 -23.91 10.00
C PRO A 7 8.37 -23.18 8.82
N LEU A 8 7.04 -23.02 8.82
CA LEU A 8 6.34 -22.21 7.82
C LEU A 8 6.73 -20.72 7.92
N GLY A 9 6.89 -20.21 9.14
CA GLY A 9 7.34 -18.83 9.37
C GLY A 9 8.75 -18.57 8.82
N LEU A 10 9.68 -19.51 9.03
CA LEU A 10 11.03 -19.45 8.47
C LEU A 10 11.03 -19.52 6.94
N LEU A 11 10.23 -20.42 6.36
CA LEU A 11 10.08 -20.53 4.92
C LEU A 11 9.51 -19.24 4.31
N TYR A 12 8.44 -18.70 4.89
CA TYR A 12 7.85 -17.43 4.46
C TYR A 12 8.86 -16.27 4.58
N GLY A 13 9.59 -16.20 5.69
CA GLY A 13 10.64 -15.20 5.91
C GLY A 13 11.77 -15.30 4.88
N GLY A 14 12.21 -16.52 4.55
CA GLY A 14 13.19 -16.80 3.50
C GLY A 14 12.70 -16.34 2.12
N LEU A 15 11.46 -16.69 1.77
CA LEU A 15 10.84 -16.29 0.50
C LEU A 15 10.69 -14.76 0.39
N MET A 16 10.28 -14.09 1.47
CA MET A 16 10.19 -12.62 1.50
C MET A 16 11.56 -11.96 1.37
N ARG A 17 12.62 -12.59 1.91
CA ARG A 17 14.00 -12.11 1.77
C ARG A 17 14.50 -12.26 0.34
N LEU A 18 14.24 -13.40 -0.30
CA LEU A 18 14.56 -13.64 -1.71
C LEU A 18 13.83 -12.65 -2.62
N ARG A 19 12.53 -12.43 -2.37
CA ARG A 19 11.73 -11.43 -3.08
C ARG A 19 12.36 -10.04 -2.94
N ARG A 20 12.69 -9.61 -1.71
CA ARG A 20 13.32 -8.30 -1.46
C ARG A 20 14.64 -8.16 -2.21
N TRP A 21 15.47 -9.21 -2.19
CA TRP A 21 16.73 -9.26 -2.92
C TRP A 21 16.53 -9.14 -4.44
N ALA A 22 15.51 -9.80 -5.00
CA ALA A 22 15.19 -9.71 -6.42
C ALA A 22 14.80 -8.29 -6.84
N TYR A 23 13.98 -7.60 -6.02
CA TYR A 23 13.66 -6.18 -6.23
C TYR A 23 14.91 -5.29 -6.12
N ALA A 24 15.77 -5.52 -5.12
CA ALA A 24 16.99 -4.75 -4.93
C ALA A 24 17.97 -4.90 -6.10
N ARG A 25 17.98 -6.05 -6.78
CA ARG A 25 18.80 -6.31 -7.98
C ARG A 25 18.15 -5.89 -9.29
N GLY A 26 16.97 -5.27 -9.25
CA GLY A 26 16.25 -4.86 -10.45
C GLY A 26 15.73 -6.02 -11.31
N LEU A 27 15.72 -7.26 -10.78
CA LEU A 27 15.22 -8.43 -11.50
C LEU A 27 13.69 -8.42 -11.65
N GLN A 28 13.00 -7.60 -10.87
CA GLN A 28 11.56 -7.42 -10.93
C GLN A 28 11.21 -6.07 -11.59
N PRO A 29 10.27 -6.02 -12.54
CA PRO A 29 9.81 -4.76 -13.12
C PRO A 29 9.32 -3.79 -12.05
N SER A 30 9.90 -2.59 -12.06
CA SER A 30 9.55 -1.49 -11.17
C SER A 30 9.13 -0.30 -12.01
N TYR A 31 7.87 0.12 -11.89
CA TYR A 31 7.36 1.30 -12.58
C TYR A 31 7.59 2.54 -11.72
N ARG A 32 8.23 3.56 -12.30
CA ARG A 32 8.44 4.85 -11.64
C ARG A 32 7.52 5.89 -12.29
N PRO A 33 6.40 6.26 -11.64
CA PRO A 33 5.50 7.26 -12.17
C PRO A 33 6.18 8.64 -12.20
N ARG A 34 5.73 9.49 -13.14
CA ARG A 34 6.19 10.91 -13.24
C ARG A 34 5.67 11.79 -12.10
N ALA A 35 4.63 11.34 -11.40
CA ALA A 35 4.07 12.04 -10.24
C ALA A 35 4.85 11.73 -8.96
N PHE A 36 4.80 12.64 -7.99
CA PHE A 36 5.31 12.38 -6.64
C PHE A 36 4.44 11.33 -5.95
N VAL A 37 5.05 10.24 -5.47
CA VAL A 37 4.34 9.11 -4.85
C VAL A 37 4.79 8.91 -3.42
N ILE A 38 3.81 8.90 -2.52
CA ILE A 38 4.00 8.56 -1.11
C ILE A 38 3.35 7.19 -0.87
N SER A 39 4.15 6.22 -0.46
CA SER A 39 3.66 4.89 -0.10
C SER A 39 3.41 4.80 1.42
N VAL A 40 2.15 4.66 1.83
CA VAL A 40 1.77 4.49 3.24
C VAL A 40 1.52 3.01 3.53
N GLY A 41 2.44 2.39 4.28
CA GLY A 41 2.42 0.97 4.62
C GLY A 41 2.58 0.73 6.13
N ASN A 42 2.45 -0.53 6.55
CA ASN A 42 2.72 -1.00 7.90
C ASN A 42 3.25 -2.43 7.78
N LEU A 43 4.09 -2.81 8.72
CA LEU A 43 4.71 -4.13 8.82
C LEU A 43 3.78 -5.15 9.50
N SER A 44 2.83 -4.70 10.33
CA SER A 44 1.89 -5.57 11.03
C SER A 44 0.58 -5.79 10.27
N LEU A 45 -0.01 -6.96 10.48
CA LEU A 45 -1.36 -7.31 10.03
C LEU A 45 -2.38 -6.78 11.07
N GLY A 46 -2.91 -5.58 10.85
CA GLY A 46 -3.86 -4.96 11.78
C GLY A 46 -4.29 -3.54 11.36
N GLY A 47 -5.40 -3.06 11.96
CA GLY A 47 -5.98 -1.74 11.72
C GLY A 47 -5.21 -0.62 12.43
N GLU A 48 -3.95 -0.41 12.07
CA GLU A 48 -3.07 0.62 12.67
C GLU A 48 -3.29 2.03 12.08
N GLY A 49 -4.54 2.42 11.83
CA GLY A 49 -4.83 3.83 11.49
C GLY A 49 -4.25 4.34 10.16
N LYS A 50 -3.79 3.47 9.24
CA LYS A 50 -3.33 3.89 7.89
C LYS A 50 -4.36 4.73 7.17
N THR A 51 -5.63 4.34 7.24
CA THR A 51 -6.72 5.05 6.56
C THR A 51 -6.88 6.47 7.12
N PRO A 52 -7.00 6.69 8.45
CA PRO A 52 -6.92 8.02 9.05
C PRO A 52 -5.67 8.81 8.62
N LEU A 53 -4.49 8.20 8.63
CA LEU A 53 -3.24 8.87 8.25
C LEU A 53 -3.26 9.32 6.79
N VAL A 54 -3.70 8.45 5.87
CA VAL A 54 -3.82 8.77 4.45
C VAL A 54 -4.82 9.89 4.21
N CYS A 55 -5.97 9.88 4.89
CA CYS A 55 -6.97 10.94 4.79
C CYS A 55 -6.41 12.29 5.29
N SER A 56 -5.77 12.31 6.46
CA SER A 56 -5.16 13.54 7.00
C SER A 56 -4.05 14.07 6.09
N LEU A 57 -3.19 13.19 5.56
CA LEU A 57 -2.13 13.58 4.62
C LEU A 57 -2.70 14.13 3.31
N ALA A 58 -3.75 13.50 2.77
CA ALA A 58 -4.40 13.96 1.55
C ALA A 58 -5.07 15.33 1.75
N ARG A 59 -5.72 15.55 2.91
CA ARG A 59 -6.30 16.86 3.27
C ARG A 59 -5.23 17.94 3.36
N PHE A 60 -4.14 17.69 4.09
CA PHE A 60 -3.03 18.63 4.23
C PHE A 60 -2.40 19.01 2.88
N LEU A 61 -2.18 18.04 1.99
CA LEU A 61 -1.63 18.32 0.66
C LEU A 61 -2.63 19.06 -0.23
N LYS A 62 -3.92 18.77 -0.12
CA LYS A 62 -4.98 19.50 -0.82
C LYS A 62 -5.08 20.94 -0.35
N GLU A 63 -4.98 21.21 0.96
CA GLU A 63 -4.94 22.56 1.54
C GLU A 63 -3.74 23.38 1.04
N LYS A 64 -2.63 22.71 0.72
CA LYS A 64 -1.47 23.34 0.06
C LYS A 64 -1.66 23.57 -1.45
N GLY A 65 -2.86 23.36 -1.99
CA GLY A 65 -3.18 23.56 -3.42
C GLY A 65 -2.68 22.46 -4.34
N LEU A 66 -2.24 21.31 -3.80
CA LEU A 66 -1.76 20.18 -4.62
C LEU A 66 -2.92 19.30 -5.05
N ARG A 67 -2.83 18.77 -6.28
CA ARG A 67 -3.75 17.72 -6.76
C ARG A 67 -3.30 16.37 -6.20
N VAL A 68 -4.16 15.77 -5.37
CA VAL A 68 -3.87 14.50 -4.69
C VAL A 68 -4.78 13.40 -5.25
N ALA A 69 -4.21 12.22 -5.48
CA ALA A 69 -4.94 11.00 -5.80
C ALA A 69 -4.55 9.90 -4.80
N ILE A 70 -5.55 9.21 -4.24
CA ILE A 70 -5.32 8.10 -3.32
C ILE A 70 -5.48 6.79 -4.10
N LEU A 71 -4.43 5.97 -4.11
CA LEU A 71 -4.46 4.64 -4.68
C LEU A 71 -4.71 3.61 -3.57
N SER A 72 -5.87 2.95 -3.63
CA SER A 72 -6.20 1.85 -2.74
C SER A 72 -6.21 0.53 -3.50
N ARG A 73 -5.78 -0.56 -2.83
CA ARG A 73 -5.78 -1.91 -3.40
C ARG A 73 -7.20 -2.47 -3.61
N GLY A 74 -8.23 -1.86 -3.01
CA GLY A 74 -9.60 -2.38 -3.09
C GLY A 74 -9.77 -3.71 -2.37
N TYR A 75 -9.19 -3.85 -1.17
CA TYR A 75 -9.28 -5.08 -0.38
C TYR A 75 -10.76 -5.43 -0.12
N ARG A 76 -11.18 -6.65 -0.49
CA ARG A 76 -12.59 -7.12 -0.52
C ARG A 76 -13.53 -6.44 -1.54
N GLY A 77 -13.01 -5.61 -2.45
CA GLY A 77 -13.78 -5.06 -3.56
C GLY A 77 -14.12 -6.13 -4.61
N ARG A 78 -15.26 -5.96 -5.30
CA ARG A 78 -15.70 -6.86 -6.39
C ARG A 78 -15.27 -6.38 -7.77
N ALA A 79 -14.75 -5.16 -7.87
CA ALA A 79 -14.28 -4.58 -9.12
C ALA A 79 -13.06 -5.32 -9.66
N ARG A 80 -13.04 -5.57 -10.98
CA ARG A 80 -11.88 -6.12 -11.70
C ARG A 80 -11.20 -4.98 -12.47
N GLY A 81 -9.88 -4.82 -12.28
CA GLY A 81 -9.10 -3.77 -12.93
C GLY A 81 -9.07 -2.45 -12.16
N VAL A 82 -8.56 -1.40 -12.82
CA VAL A 82 -8.48 -0.05 -12.25
C VAL A 82 -9.85 0.60 -12.29
N VAL A 83 -10.36 1.01 -11.13
CA VAL A 83 -11.66 1.69 -11.00
C VAL A 83 -11.49 2.98 -10.23
N PHE A 84 -12.14 4.04 -10.71
CA PHE A 84 -12.24 5.31 -10.01
C PHE A 84 -13.33 5.22 -8.94
N ALA A 85 -12.91 5.09 -7.67
CA ALA A 85 -13.84 5.10 -6.55
C ALA A 85 -14.44 6.49 -6.28
N SER A 86 -13.66 7.56 -6.50
CA SER A 86 -14.10 8.95 -6.37
C SER A 86 -13.32 9.85 -7.33
N ARG A 87 -13.98 10.87 -7.87
CA ARG A 87 -13.39 11.89 -8.76
C ARG A 87 -13.08 13.21 -8.04
N GLY A 88 -13.12 13.22 -6.71
CA GLY A 88 -12.83 14.41 -5.89
C GLY A 88 -14.01 15.34 -5.65
N THR A 89 -15.22 14.93 -6.04
CA THR A 89 -16.50 15.64 -5.78
C THR A 89 -17.25 15.12 -4.55
N GLY A 90 -16.75 14.07 -3.88
CA GLY A 90 -17.36 13.48 -2.68
C GLY A 90 -16.53 13.67 -1.41
N PRO A 91 -17.10 13.36 -0.22
CA PRO A 91 -16.38 13.42 1.06
C PRO A 91 -15.12 12.55 1.05
N LEU A 92 -14.09 12.99 1.77
CA LEU A 92 -12.84 12.23 2.00
C LEU A 92 -13.00 11.22 3.15
N GLU A 93 -14.13 10.52 3.20
CA GLU A 93 -14.48 9.53 4.23
C GLU A 93 -14.27 8.09 3.73
#